data_AF-A0ABD5LXY9-F1
#
_entry.id   AF-A0ABD5LXY9-F1
#
_cell.length_a   1.000
_cell.length_b   1.000
_cell.length_c   1.000
_cell.angle_alpha   90.00
_cell.angle_beta   90.00
_cell.angle_gamma   90.00
#
_symmetry.space_group_name_H-M   'P 1'
#
loop_
_entity.id
_entity.type
_entity.pdbx_description
1 polymer ?
#
loop_
_entity_poly.entity_id
_entity_poly.type
_entity_poly.pdbx_seq_one_letter_code
_entity_poly.pdbx_strand_id
1 'polypeptide(L)'
;MKNGYKKEFILQYGILLPDIVIHYSDKIDDDKIIILINEVKAKELNCPFPLFHIENPNDELLSLGFNLISIEDDNKTHYWIERDDESKLAPLGYKAERSESYFYRKFSDLITLNITEFLGIQETKDILDKLEKSAPELLKECYRQVSIQRINDVLQRLVQEKFLLET
;
A
#
# COMPACT_ATOMS: atom_id res chain seq x y z
N MET A 1 -10.65 11.83 0.59
CA MET A 1 -9.62 10.77 0.38
C MET A 1 -9.26 10.46 -1.09
N LYS A 2 -9.90 11.04 -2.13
CA LYS A 2 -9.76 10.51 -3.51
C LYS A 2 -8.43 10.76 -4.25
N ASN A 3 -7.65 11.80 -3.94
CA ASN A 3 -6.47 12.18 -4.76
C ASN A 3 -5.13 12.29 -4.02
N GLY A 4 -5.10 12.20 -2.68
CA GLY A 4 -3.85 12.36 -1.90
C GLY A 4 -2.90 11.19 -2.12
N TYR A 5 -3.41 9.97 -1.90
CA TYR A 5 -2.62 8.74 -1.96
C TYR A 5 -1.97 8.49 -3.33
N LYS A 6 -2.68 8.74 -4.45
CA LYS A 6 -2.11 8.58 -5.79
C LYS A 6 -0.92 9.51 -5.99
N LYS A 7 -1.03 10.76 -5.50
CA LYS A 7 0.04 11.76 -5.63
C LYS A 7 1.24 11.38 -4.76
N GLU A 8 1.01 10.94 -3.53
CA GLU A 8 2.06 10.46 -2.62
C GLU A 8 2.79 9.24 -3.22
N PHE A 9 2.04 8.28 -3.77
CA PHE A 9 2.62 7.11 -4.43
C PHE A 9 3.47 7.49 -5.65
N ILE A 10 3.00 8.41 -6.49
CA ILE A 10 3.78 8.91 -7.64
C ILE A 10 5.06 9.62 -7.16
N LEU A 11 4.97 10.43 -6.10
CA LEU A 11 6.14 11.15 -5.57
C LEU A 11 7.17 10.20 -4.96
N GLN A 12 6.71 9.15 -4.28
CA GLN A 12 7.58 8.20 -3.59
C GLN A 12 8.20 7.19 -4.57
N TYR A 13 7.43 6.76 -5.58
CA TYR A 13 7.80 5.60 -6.40
C TYR A 13 7.94 5.89 -7.90
N GLY A 14 7.50 7.06 -8.37
CA GLY A 14 7.59 7.44 -9.79
C GLY A 14 6.66 6.66 -10.71
N ILE A 15 5.74 5.85 -10.16
CA ILE A 15 4.83 4.98 -10.89
C ILE A 15 3.40 5.48 -10.72
N LEU A 16 2.64 5.42 -11.82
CA LEU A 16 1.22 5.74 -11.81
C LEU A 16 0.43 4.54 -11.28
N LEU A 17 -0.31 4.73 -10.20
CA LEU A 17 -1.28 3.72 -9.78
C LEU A 17 -2.42 3.64 -10.78
N PRO A 18 -2.93 2.43 -11.08
CA PRO A 18 -4.14 2.26 -11.87
C PRO A 18 -5.34 2.91 -11.15
N ASP A 19 -6.47 2.97 -11.86
CA ASP A 19 -7.70 3.40 -11.23
C ASP A 19 -8.18 2.41 -10.19
N ILE A 20 -8.48 2.93 -9.01
CA ILE A 20 -9.01 2.15 -7.89
C ILE A 20 -10.53 2.28 -7.93
N VAL A 21 -11.19 1.14 -8.09
CA VAL A 21 -12.65 1.04 -8.01
C VAL A 21 -13.01 0.47 -6.64
N ILE A 22 -13.97 1.13 -5.96
CA ILE A 22 -14.46 0.70 -4.65
C ILE A 22 -15.86 0.15 -4.84
N HIS A 23 -16.05 -1.10 -4.42
CA HIS A 23 -17.35 -1.77 -4.40
C HIS A 23 -17.78 -1.99 -2.94
N TYR A 24 -18.99 -1.56 -2.61
CA TYR A 24 -19.64 -1.87 -1.34
C TYR A 24 -20.46 -3.14 -1.50
N SER A 25 -20.51 -3.97 -0.46
CA SER A 25 -21.20 -5.26 -0.48
C SER A 25 -21.81 -5.53 0.89
N ASP A 26 -23.11 -5.85 0.94
CA ASP A 26 -23.79 -6.22 2.18
C ASP A 26 -23.46 -7.66 2.64
N LYS A 27 -22.58 -8.35 1.91
CA LYS A 27 -22.14 -9.73 2.19
C LYS A 27 -20.81 -9.81 2.94
N ILE A 28 -20.15 -8.67 3.15
CA ILE A 28 -18.91 -8.59 3.93
C ILE A 28 -19.20 -7.80 5.20
N ASP A 29 -18.49 -8.12 6.27
CA ASP A 29 -18.62 -7.41 7.54
C ASP A 29 -18.16 -5.95 7.39
N ASP A 30 -18.73 -5.05 8.19
CA ASP A 30 -18.50 -3.59 8.10
C ASP A 30 -17.03 -3.20 8.36
N ASP A 31 -16.28 -4.03 9.07
CA ASP A 31 -14.87 -3.85 9.38
C ASP A 31 -13.94 -4.59 8.40
N LYS A 32 -14.47 -5.24 7.37
CA LYS A 32 -13.69 -6.04 6.44
C LYS A 32 -13.47 -5.34 5.10
N ILE A 33 -12.23 -5.34 4.63
CA ILE A 33 -11.87 -4.84 3.31
C ILE A 33 -11.17 -5.96 2.53
N ILE A 34 -11.61 -6.17 1.28
CA ILE A 34 -11.00 -7.11 0.36
C ILE A 34 -10.36 -6.31 -0.77
N ILE A 35 -9.05 -6.48 -0.95
CA ILE A 35 -8.29 -5.86 -2.04
C ILE A 35 -8.10 -6.87 -3.15
N LEU A 36 -8.50 -6.48 -4.36
CA LEU A 36 -8.33 -7.26 -5.59
C LEU A 36 -7.27 -6.59 -6.46
N ILE A 37 -6.35 -7.38 -7.00
CA ILE A 37 -5.39 -6.96 -8.04
C ILE A 37 -5.67 -7.83 -9.26
N ASN A 38 -5.93 -7.21 -10.41
CA ASN A 38 -6.31 -7.92 -11.64
C ASN A 38 -7.48 -8.89 -11.42
N GLU A 39 -8.50 -8.47 -10.68
CA GLU A 39 -9.69 -9.26 -10.27
C GLU A 39 -9.40 -10.49 -9.40
N VAL A 40 -8.14 -10.73 -9.03
CA VAL A 40 -7.72 -11.80 -8.12
C VAL A 40 -7.61 -11.24 -6.70
N LYS A 41 -8.10 -12.01 -5.71
CA LYS A 41 -7.99 -11.64 -4.29
C LYS A 41 -6.53 -11.57 -3.88
N ALA A 42 -6.06 -10.36 -3.64
CA ALA A 42 -4.67 -10.09 -3.25
C ALA A 42 -4.53 -10.06 -1.72
N LYS A 43 -5.51 -9.47 -1.03
CA LYS A 43 -5.50 -9.39 0.44
C LYS A 43 -6.91 -9.21 1.01
N GLU A 44 -7.13 -9.77 2.18
CA GLU A 44 -8.23 -9.42 3.08
C GLU A 44 -7.63 -8.76 4.31
N LEU A 45 -8.31 -7.77 4.87
CA LEU A 45 -7.86 -7.06 6.04
C LEU A 45 -9.05 -6.63 6.90
N ASN A 46 -8.86 -6.70 8.21
CA ASN A 46 -9.80 -6.14 9.16
C ASN A 46 -9.34 -4.72 9.54
N CYS A 47 -10.21 -3.74 9.31
CA CYS A 47 -10.08 -2.33 9.63
C CYS A 47 -11.38 -1.84 10.29
N PRO A 48 -11.54 -2.05 11.60
CA PRO A 48 -12.70 -1.57 12.34
C PRO A 48 -12.65 -0.05 12.50
N PHE A 49 -13.32 0.69 11.61
CA PHE A 49 -13.47 2.14 11.77
C PHE A 49 -14.46 2.48 12.88
N PRO A 50 -14.24 3.53 13.69
CA PRO A 50 -13.14 4.49 13.66
C PRO A 50 -12.05 4.21 14.73
N LEU A 51 -11.70 2.94 14.96
CA LEU A 51 -10.76 2.56 16.02
C LEU A 51 -9.30 2.90 15.67
N PHE A 52 -8.43 2.75 16.67
CA PHE A 52 -7.00 2.93 16.55
C PHE A 52 -6.29 1.58 16.76
N HIS A 53 -5.45 1.19 15.81
CA HIS A 53 -4.61 0.00 15.86
C HIS A 53 -3.40 0.24 16.77
N ILE A 54 -3.10 -0.68 17.67
CA ILE A 54 -1.93 -0.58 18.54
C ILE A 54 -0.70 -1.22 17.87
N GLU A 55 0.38 -0.46 17.78
CA GLU A 55 1.67 -0.96 17.29
C GLU A 55 2.38 -1.78 18.37
N ASN A 56 2.81 -3.00 18.01
CA ASN A 56 3.63 -3.89 18.86
C ASN A 56 3.05 -4.10 20.27
N PRO A 57 1.82 -4.65 20.39
CA PRO A 57 1.24 -5.01 21.68
C PRO A 57 2.11 -6.04 22.40
N ASN A 58 2.15 -5.95 23.74
CA ASN A 58 2.89 -6.88 24.61
C ASN A 58 2.01 -7.30 25.81
N ASP A 59 2.49 -8.24 26.62
CA ASP A 59 1.73 -8.77 27.77
C ASP A 59 1.45 -7.72 28.85
N GLU A 60 2.31 -6.70 28.98
CA GLU A 60 2.11 -5.60 29.91
C GLU A 60 0.87 -4.78 29.52
N LEU A 61 0.74 -4.45 28.24
CA LEU A 61 -0.43 -3.73 27.71
C LEU A 61 -1.74 -4.46 28.02
N LEU A 62 -1.76 -5.78 27.79
CA LEU A 62 -2.93 -6.61 28.05
C LEU A 62 -3.33 -6.62 29.54
N SER A 63 -2.35 -6.39 30.42
CA SER A 63 -2.54 -6.37 31.88
C SER A 63 -2.97 -5.00 32.43
N LEU A 64 -2.90 -3.93 31.62
CA LEU A 64 -3.23 -2.56 32.06
C LEU A 64 -4.75 -2.29 32.16
N GLY A 65 -5.59 -3.23 31.73
CA GLY A 65 -7.05 -3.13 31.88
C GLY A 65 -7.74 -2.15 30.92
N PHE A 66 -7.10 -1.85 29.78
CA PHE A 66 -7.74 -1.12 28.69
C PHE A 66 -8.85 -1.95 28.04
N ASN A 67 -9.85 -1.27 27.47
CA ASN A 67 -10.88 -1.91 26.65
C ASN A 67 -10.31 -2.21 25.25
N LEU A 68 -9.48 -3.25 25.16
CA LEU A 68 -8.87 -3.69 23.91
C LEU A 68 -9.86 -4.54 23.11
N ILE A 69 -10.02 -4.20 21.84
CA ILE A 69 -10.76 -5.02 20.87
C ILE A 69 -9.72 -5.86 20.12
N SER A 70 -9.76 -7.18 20.28
CA SER A 70 -8.88 -8.11 19.57
C SER A 70 -9.56 -8.66 18.33
N ILE A 71 -8.87 -8.61 17.19
CA ILE A 71 -9.31 -9.18 15.92
C ILE A 71 -8.20 -10.07 15.39
N GLU A 72 -8.51 -11.32 15.08
CA GLU A 72 -7.59 -12.23 14.42
C GLU A 72 -7.59 -12.00 12.91
N ASP A 73 -6.40 -11.79 12.34
CA ASP A 73 -6.17 -11.66 10.90
C ASP A 73 -4.83 -12.31 10.54
N ASP A 74 -4.79 -13.11 9.48
CA ASP A 74 -3.57 -13.79 9.00
C ASP A 74 -2.75 -14.51 10.11
N ASN A 75 -3.43 -15.26 10.99
CA ASN A 75 -2.87 -15.94 12.17
C ASN A 75 -2.14 -15.00 13.16
N LYS A 76 -2.45 -13.71 13.14
CA LYS A 76 -1.96 -12.71 14.10
C LYS A 76 -3.13 -12.02 14.77
N THR A 77 -2.98 -11.73 16.06
CA THR A 77 -3.98 -10.94 16.79
C THR A 77 -3.62 -9.47 16.69
N HIS A 78 -4.55 -8.69 16.14
CA HIS A 78 -4.48 -7.24 16.07
C HIS A 78 -5.32 -6.64 17.19
N TYR A 79 -4.77 -5.66 17.90
CA TYR A 79 -5.45 -5.00 19.00
C TYR A 79 -5.82 -3.57 18.62
N TRP A 80 -7.04 -3.21 18.98
CA TRP A 80 -7.65 -1.94 18.65
C TRP A 80 -8.20 -1.28 19.91
N ILE A 81 -8.24 0.04 19.92
CA ILE A 81 -8.80 0.85 21.00
C ILE A 81 -9.67 1.98 20.45
N GLU A 82 -10.56 2.47 21.29
CA GLU A 82 -11.31 3.69 21.00
C GLU A 82 -10.42 4.93 21.11
N ARG A 83 -10.85 6.02 20.46
CA ARG A 83 -10.13 7.29 20.44
C ARG A 83 -9.81 7.81 21.84
N ASP A 84 -10.74 7.68 22.78
CA ASP A 84 -10.61 8.27 24.11
C ASP A 84 -9.48 7.63 24.93
N ASP A 85 -9.11 6.38 24.61
CA ASP A 85 -8.04 5.64 25.26
C ASP A 85 -6.67 5.84 24.58
N GLU A 86 -6.61 6.36 23.35
CA GLU A 86 -5.35 6.60 22.63
C GLU A 86 -4.44 7.58 23.40
N SER A 87 -5.01 8.66 23.92
CA SER A 87 -4.29 9.66 24.72
C SER A 87 -3.66 9.09 26.00
N LYS A 88 -4.18 7.96 26.50
CA LYS A 88 -3.68 7.26 27.69
C LYS A 88 -2.55 6.29 27.37
N LEU A 89 -2.45 5.83 26.12
CA LEU A 89 -1.40 4.91 25.66
C LEU A 89 -0.06 5.62 25.42
N ALA A 90 -0.09 6.84 24.88
CA ALA A 90 1.14 7.57 24.53
C ALA A 90 2.09 7.81 25.73
N PRO A 91 1.63 8.20 26.94
CA PRO A 91 2.49 8.31 28.13
C PRO A 91 3.13 6.99 28.58
N LEU A 92 2.53 5.86 28.20
CA LEU A 92 2.98 4.51 28.55
C LEU A 92 3.96 3.94 27.50
N GLY A 93 4.29 4.72 26.48
CA GLY A 93 5.23 4.33 25.42
C GLY A 93 4.61 3.51 24.29
N TYR A 94 3.29 3.27 24.32
CA TYR A 94 2.60 2.60 23.22
C TYR A 94 2.21 3.61 22.15
N LYS A 95 2.29 3.17 20.89
CA LYS A 95 1.81 3.94 19.75
C LYS A 95 0.53 3.32 19.24
N ALA A 96 -0.43 4.16 18.92
CA ALA A 96 -1.62 3.75 18.22
C ALA A 96 -1.79 4.58 16.95
N GLU A 97 -2.17 3.92 15.86
CA GLU A 97 -2.44 4.57 14.58
C GLU A 97 -3.92 4.44 14.23
N ARG A 98 -4.48 5.45 13.56
CA ARG A 98 -5.87 5.39 13.12
C ARG A 98 -6.10 4.27 12.10
N SER A 99 -7.29 3.68 12.08
CA SER A 99 -7.69 2.69 11.07
C SER A 99 -7.44 3.15 9.63
N GLU A 100 -7.62 4.43 9.31
CA GLU A 100 -7.31 4.95 7.97
C GLU A 100 -5.81 4.90 7.64
N SER A 101 -4.95 5.21 8.62
CA SER A 101 -3.49 5.16 8.48
C SER A 101 -3.00 3.72 8.38
N TYR A 102 -3.53 2.85 9.23
CA TYR A 102 -3.25 1.41 9.19
C TYR A 102 -3.63 0.82 7.83
N PHE A 103 -4.84 1.12 7.34
CA PHE A 103 -5.29 0.71 6.01
C PHE A 103 -4.34 1.21 4.93
N TYR A 104 -4.01 2.52 4.93
CA TYR A 104 -3.14 3.11 3.92
C TYR A 104 -1.76 2.45 3.90
N ARG A 105 -1.18 2.16 5.07
CA ARG A 105 0.10 1.47 5.20
C ARG A 105 0.02 0.05 4.63
N LYS A 106 -0.96 -0.75 5.06
CA LYS A 106 -1.16 -2.12 4.54
C LYS A 106 -1.45 -2.16 3.05
N PHE A 107 -2.20 -1.18 2.54
CA PHE A 107 -2.47 -1.02 1.13
C PHE A 107 -1.18 -0.68 0.37
N SER A 108 -0.41 0.29 0.86
CA SER A 108 0.87 0.68 0.26
C SER A 108 1.85 -0.49 0.21
N ASP A 109 2.00 -1.24 1.31
CA ASP A 109 2.83 -2.44 1.38
C ASP A 109 2.42 -3.46 0.30
N LEU A 110 1.11 -3.72 0.15
CA LEU A 110 0.57 -4.66 -0.81
C LEU A 110 0.84 -4.22 -2.26
N ILE A 111 0.59 -2.94 -2.56
CA ILE A 111 0.81 -2.40 -3.90
C ILE A 111 2.31 -2.42 -4.27
N THR A 112 3.17 -2.09 -3.31
CA THR A 112 4.63 -2.17 -3.48
C THR A 112 5.08 -3.59 -3.78
N LEU A 113 4.58 -4.58 -3.04
CA LEU A 113 4.89 -6.00 -3.29
C LEU A 113 4.45 -6.46 -4.69
N ASN A 114 3.37 -5.87 -5.22
CA ASN A 114 2.79 -6.21 -6.52
C ASN A 114 3.13 -5.18 -7.60
N ILE A 115 4.17 -4.36 -7.42
CA ILE A 115 4.40 -3.20 -8.30
C ILE A 115 4.58 -3.57 -9.77
N THR A 116 5.13 -4.75 -10.05
CA THR A 116 5.32 -5.25 -11.42
C THR A 116 4.02 -5.57 -12.13
N GLU A 117 2.94 -5.85 -11.40
CA GLU A 117 1.59 -6.01 -11.98
C GLU A 117 1.05 -4.69 -12.55
N PHE A 118 1.59 -3.55 -12.10
CA PHE A 118 1.18 -2.22 -12.54
C PHE A 118 2.16 -1.57 -13.52
N LEU A 119 3.31 -2.19 -13.79
CA LEU A 119 4.31 -1.69 -14.72
C LEU A 119 4.46 -2.66 -15.89
N GLY A 120 3.51 -2.61 -16.83
CA GLY A 120 3.55 -3.40 -18.04
C GLY A 120 4.24 -2.68 -19.20
N ILE A 121 4.18 -3.33 -20.38
CA ILE A 121 4.72 -2.78 -21.63
C ILE A 121 4.04 -1.46 -21.99
N GLN A 122 2.73 -1.33 -21.75
CA GLN A 122 1.98 -0.12 -22.08
C GLN A 122 2.36 1.04 -21.17
N GLU A 123 2.50 0.80 -19.87
CA GLU A 123 2.94 1.82 -18.91
C GLU A 123 4.39 2.24 -19.18
N THR A 124 5.25 1.27 -19.51
CA THR A 124 6.61 1.55 -19.99
C THR A 124 6.59 2.43 -21.23
N LYS A 125 5.71 2.14 -22.20
CA LYS A 125 5.54 2.97 -23.39
C LYS A 125 5.12 4.39 -23.04
N ASP A 126 4.12 4.55 -22.17
CA ASP A 126 3.63 5.87 -21.77
C ASP A 126 4.71 6.70 -21.05
N ILE A 127 5.60 6.05 -20.29
CA ILE A 127 6.77 6.69 -19.67
C ILE A 127 7.76 7.13 -20.75
N LEU A 128 8.08 6.25 -21.70
CA LEU A 128 9.03 6.52 -22.76
C LEU A 128 8.51 7.62 -23.72
N ASP A 129 7.21 7.64 -24.04
CA ASP A 129 6.57 8.65 -24.87
C ASP A 129 6.61 10.04 -24.19
N LYS A 130 6.59 10.10 -22.86
CA LYS A 130 6.82 11.35 -22.11
C LYS A 130 8.28 11.78 -22.15
N LEU A 131 9.22 10.83 -22.07
CA LEU A 131 10.65 11.09 -22.21
C LEU A 131 11.03 11.51 -23.64
N GLU A 132 10.33 11.01 -24.66
CA GLU A 132 10.56 11.41 -26.06
C GLU A 132 10.39 12.92 -26.25
N LYS A 133 9.42 13.53 -25.54
CA LYS A 133 9.16 14.97 -25.62
C LYS A 133 10.30 15.82 -25.08
N SER A 134 11.07 15.30 -24.11
CA SER A 134 12.19 16.02 -23.51
C SER A 134 13.55 15.62 -24.10
N ALA A 135 13.69 14.39 -24.59
CA ALA A 135 14.96 13.85 -25.10
C ALA A 135 14.75 12.88 -26.29
N PRO A 136 14.31 13.38 -27.46
CA PRO A 136 13.93 12.53 -28.61
C PRO A 136 15.12 11.76 -29.21
N GLU A 137 16.29 12.38 -29.31
CA GLU A 137 17.47 11.73 -29.89
C GLU A 137 18.02 10.60 -29.01
N LEU A 138 17.90 10.73 -27.68
CA LEU A 138 18.28 9.68 -26.74
C LEU A 138 17.36 8.46 -26.88
N LEU A 139 16.05 8.71 -27.00
CA LEU A 139 15.07 7.64 -27.11
C LEU A 139 15.23 6.84 -28.42
N LYS A 140 15.52 7.53 -29.53
CA LYS A 140 15.81 6.90 -30.83
C LYS A 140 17.00 5.95 -30.75
N GLU A 141 18.09 6.39 -30.12
CA GLU A 141 19.28 5.55 -29.96
C GLU A 141 19.01 4.37 -29.01
N CYS A 142 18.24 4.59 -27.95
CA CYS A 142 17.81 3.52 -27.04
C CYS A 142 17.01 2.44 -27.77
N TYR A 143 15.98 2.82 -28.53
CA TYR A 143 15.16 1.86 -29.30
C TYR A 143 15.94 1.11 -30.38
N ARG A 144 17.07 1.65 -30.85
CA ARG A 144 17.96 0.98 -31.79
C ARG A 144 18.71 -0.18 -31.16
N GLN A 145 19.01 -0.08 -29.86
CA GLN A 145 19.84 -1.03 -29.13
C GLN A 145 19.00 -2.01 -28.30
N VAL A 146 17.82 -1.60 -27.84
CA VAL A 146 17.03 -2.38 -26.90
C VAL A 146 15.54 -2.36 -27.25
N SER A 147 14.89 -3.53 -27.15
CA SER A 147 13.45 -3.63 -27.34
C SER A 147 12.68 -3.04 -26.15
N ILE A 148 11.45 -2.59 -26.39
CA ILE A 148 10.56 -2.11 -25.32
C ILE A 148 10.34 -3.17 -24.23
N GLN A 149 10.28 -4.45 -24.61
CA GLN A 149 10.20 -5.56 -23.66
C GLN A 149 11.40 -5.54 -22.70
N ARG A 150 12.62 -5.41 -23.24
CA ARG A 150 13.82 -5.42 -22.43
C ARG A 150 13.91 -4.20 -21.53
N ILE A 151 13.44 -3.05 -21.99
CA ILE A 151 13.33 -1.83 -21.18
C ILE A 151 12.35 -2.06 -20.03
N ASN A 152 11.17 -2.62 -20.31
CA ASN A 152 10.16 -2.96 -19.30
C ASN A 152 10.74 -3.91 -18.23
N ASP A 153 11.41 -4.99 -18.64
CA ASP A 153 12.01 -5.94 -17.71
C ASP A 153 13.06 -5.29 -16.79
N VAL A 154 13.86 -4.37 -17.34
CA VAL A 154 14.88 -3.63 -16.56
C VAL A 154 14.21 -2.66 -15.59
N LEU A 155 13.20 -1.91 -16.02
CA LEU A 155 12.46 -0.99 -15.15
C LEU A 155 11.76 -1.74 -14.01
N GLN A 156 11.10 -2.86 -14.30
CA GLN A 156 10.48 -3.72 -13.29
C GLN A 156 11.50 -4.18 -12.24
N ARG A 157 12.69 -4.62 -12.66
CA ARG A 157 13.76 -5.02 -11.73
C ARG A 157 14.28 -3.87 -10.89
N LEU A 158 14.57 -2.72 -11.50
CA LEU A 158 15.04 -1.53 -10.78
C LEU A 158 14.05 -1.07 -9.72
N VAL A 159 12.77 -1.11 -10.07
CA VAL A 159 11.67 -0.77 -9.19
C VAL A 159 11.61 -1.77 -8.03
N GLN A 160 11.59 -3.08 -8.31
CA GLN A 160 11.64 -4.13 -7.29
C GLN A 160 12.86 -4.01 -6.36
N GLU A 161 14.05 -3.77 -6.91
CA GLU A 161 15.29 -3.61 -6.14
C GLU A 161 15.23 -2.38 -5.23
N LYS A 162 14.73 -1.24 -5.73
CA LYS A 162 14.57 -0.03 -4.92
C LYS A 162 13.67 -0.29 -3.70
N PHE A 163 12.60 -1.07 -3.89
CA PHE A 163 11.71 -1.43 -2.78
C PHE A 163 12.34 -2.39 -1.78
N LEU A 164 13.09 -3.38 -2.25
CA LEU A 164 13.82 -4.31 -1.39
C LEU A 164 14.89 -3.61 -0.54
N LEU A 165 15.41 -2.47 -0.99
CA LEU A 165 16.43 -1.69 -0.29
C LEU A 165 15.87 -0.64 0.69
N GLU A 166 14.59 -0.25 0.55
CA GLU A 166 13.91 0.71 1.44
C GLU A 166 13.12 0.04 2.58
N THR A 167 13.05 -1.31 2.61
CA THR A 167 12.37 -2.11 3.65
C THR A 167 13.36 -2.72 4.63
#